data_AF-A0A1V6KFJ1-F1
#
_entry.id   AF-A0A1V6KFJ1-F1
#
_cell.length_a   1.000
_cell.length_b   1.000
_cell.length_c   1.000
_cell.angle_alpha   90.00
_cell.angle_beta   90.00
_cell.angle_gamma   90.00
#
_symmetry.space_group_name_H-M   'P 1'
#
loop_
_entity.id
_entity.type
_entity.pdbx_description
1 polymer ?
#
loop_
_entity_poly.entity_id
_entity_poly.type
_entity_poly.pdbx_seq_one_letter_code
_entity_poly.pdbx_strand_id
1 'polypeptide(L)'
;MHADPNFINNPVLKEVTVRNHMDTAWINPEAAAKLGLKEGDGVIIENDPTYMKDLPRPQKAKVHLTKRITRNDCVLLFHGIGHRAKNLKVAANFGYRDGDLIPQKDPAMLKKFDPTGMGWVEDVFVSIKKM
;
A
#
# COMPACT_ATOMS: atom_id res chain seq x y z
N MET A 1 4.43 -14.58 -9.39
CA MET A 1 5.89 -14.36 -9.40
C MET A 1 6.10 -12.86 -9.28
N HIS A 2 6.65 -12.43 -8.16
CA HIS A 2 6.97 -11.03 -7.84
C HIS A 2 8.51 -10.94 -7.81
N ALA A 3 9.08 -9.86 -8.34
CA ALA A 3 10.53 -9.65 -8.43
C ALA A 3 10.84 -8.22 -7.95
N ASP A 4 10.43 -7.91 -6.72
CA ASP A 4 10.50 -6.58 -6.12
C ASP A 4 9.87 -5.52 -7.06
N PRO A 5 10.36 -4.28 -7.24
CA PRO A 5 9.73 -3.34 -8.16
C PRO A 5 10.08 -3.59 -9.65
N ASN A 6 10.81 -4.65 -10.01
CA ASN A 6 11.34 -4.83 -11.36
C ASN A 6 10.40 -5.59 -12.32
N PHE A 7 9.17 -5.90 -11.93
CA PHE A 7 8.25 -6.72 -12.73
C PHE A 7 7.23 -5.90 -13.53
N ILE A 8 6.77 -4.76 -13.00
CA ILE A 8 5.53 -4.14 -13.46
C ILE A 8 5.66 -3.39 -14.80
N ASN A 9 6.90 -3.14 -15.25
CA ASN A 9 7.12 -2.56 -16.59
C ASN A 9 7.00 -3.59 -17.73
N ASN A 10 6.67 -4.85 -17.42
CA ASN A 10 6.26 -5.85 -18.39
C ASN A 10 4.71 -5.82 -18.56
N PRO A 11 4.18 -5.60 -19.79
CA PRO A 11 2.73 -5.45 -20.01
C PRO A 11 1.92 -6.69 -19.64
N VAL A 12 2.46 -7.90 -19.83
CA VAL A 12 1.78 -9.16 -19.46
C VAL A 12 1.66 -9.25 -17.93
N LEU A 13 2.72 -8.90 -17.22
CA LEU A 13 2.71 -8.93 -15.76
C LEU A 13 1.80 -7.85 -15.18
N LYS A 14 1.73 -6.67 -15.80
CA LYS A 14 0.76 -5.63 -15.43
C LYS A 14 -0.67 -6.12 -15.57
N GLU A 15 -1.01 -6.79 -16.67
CA GLU A 15 -2.34 -7.34 -16.86
C GLU A 15 -2.70 -8.38 -15.78
N VAL A 16 -1.77 -9.29 -15.48
CA VAL A 16 -1.94 -10.27 -14.39
C VAL A 16 -2.08 -9.59 -13.03
N THR A 17 -1.37 -8.48 -12.80
CA THR A 17 -1.48 -7.67 -11.55
C THR A 17 -2.89 -7.12 -11.38
N VAL A 18 -3.46 -6.53 -12.43
CA VAL A 18 -4.83 -5.98 -12.42
C VAL A 18 -5.87 -7.07 -12.23
N ARG A 19 -5.75 -8.19 -12.96
CA ARG A 19 -6.69 -9.33 -12.83
C ARG A 19 -6.71 -9.92 -11.42
N ASN A 20 -5.60 -9.84 -10.70
CA ASN A 20 -5.48 -10.29 -9.33
C ASN A 20 -5.69 -9.17 -8.30
N HIS A 21 -6.13 -7.97 -8.70
CA HIS A 21 -6.36 -6.83 -7.80
C HIS A 21 -5.13 -6.37 -7.00
N MET A 22 -3.92 -6.68 -7.44
CA MET A 22 -2.70 -6.31 -6.72
C MET A 22 -2.41 -4.80 -6.76
N ASP A 23 -3.06 -4.06 -7.66
CA ASP A 23 -3.02 -2.60 -7.77
C ASP A 23 -4.04 -1.89 -6.86
N THR A 24 -4.75 -2.64 -6.02
CA THR A 24 -5.78 -2.13 -5.10
C THR A 24 -5.37 -2.35 -3.64
N ALA A 25 -6.05 -1.68 -2.72
CA ALA A 25 -5.92 -1.88 -1.28
C ALA A 25 -6.90 -2.98 -0.84
N TRP A 26 -6.37 -4.08 -0.32
CA TRP A 26 -7.18 -5.21 0.10
C TRP A 26 -7.66 -5.01 1.53
N ILE A 27 -8.97 -5.15 1.73
CA ILE A 27 -9.62 -4.94 3.03
C ILE A 27 -10.69 -6.02 3.26
N ASN A 28 -10.88 -6.40 4.52
CA ASN A 28 -11.97 -7.30 4.90
C ASN A 28 -13.34 -6.64 4.60
N PRO A 29 -14.32 -7.36 4.02
CA PRO A 29 -15.64 -6.80 3.72
C PRO A 29 -16.38 -6.22 4.94
N GLU A 30 -16.23 -6.79 6.12
CA GLU A 30 -16.88 -6.30 7.36
C GLU A 30 -16.23 -5.00 7.85
N ALA A 31 -14.90 -4.90 7.75
CA ALA A 31 -14.17 -3.68 8.06
C ALA A 31 -14.55 -2.56 7.08
N ALA A 32 -14.62 -2.87 5.78
CA ALA A 32 -15.07 -1.95 4.76
C ALA A 32 -16.50 -1.45 5.00
N ALA A 33 -17.43 -2.34 5.37
CA ALA A 33 -18.80 -1.97 5.68
C ALA A 33 -18.89 -0.96 6.85
N LYS A 34 -18.08 -1.15 7.90
CA LYS A 34 -17.99 -0.20 9.03
C LYS A 34 -17.44 1.16 8.60
N LEU A 35 -16.57 1.19 7.59
CA LEU A 35 -16.01 2.41 7.00
C LEU A 35 -16.87 3.00 5.86
N GLY A 36 -18.00 2.38 5.51
CA GLY A 36 -18.85 2.82 4.40
C GLY A 36 -18.24 2.63 3.01
N LEU A 37 -17.25 1.74 2.88
CA LEU A 37 -16.53 1.44 1.64
C LEU A 37 -17.19 0.28 0.87
N LYS A 38 -17.15 0.36 -0.45
CA LYS A 38 -17.64 -0.64 -1.40
C LYS A 38 -16.52 -1.06 -2.35
N GLU A 39 -16.65 -2.23 -2.97
CA GLU A 39 -15.71 -2.72 -3.99
C GLU A 39 -15.43 -1.65 -5.05
N GLY A 40 -14.16 -1.38 -5.33
CA GLY A 40 -13.72 -0.43 -6.34
C GLY A 40 -13.79 1.05 -5.94
N ASP A 41 -14.28 1.39 -4.75
CA ASP A 41 -14.25 2.77 -4.24
C ASP A 41 -12.81 3.32 -4.25
N GLY A 42 -12.67 4.59 -4.63
CA GLY A 42 -11.41 5.33 -4.49
C GLY A 42 -11.18 5.73 -3.04
N VAL A 43 -9.96 5.54 -2.55
CA VAL A 43 -9.55 5.89 -1.20
C VAL A 43 -8.21 6.62 -1.17
N ILE A 44 -8.05 7.46 -0.16
CA ILE A 44 -6.77 8.00 0.29
C ILE A 44 -6.31 7.19 1.49
N ILE A 45 -5.06 6.73 1.44
CA ILE A 45 -4.37 6.03 2.50
C ILE A 45 -3.24 6.93 3.00
N GLU A 46 -3.18 7.13 4.30
CA GLU A 46 -2.22 8.01 4.98
C GLU A 46 -1.67 7.30 6.19
N ASN A 47 -0.35 7.38 6.42
CA ASN A 47 0.22 6.94 7.68
C ASN A 47 0.00 7.99 8.78
N ASP A 48 0.45 7.68 10.00
CA ASP A 48 0.43 8.65 11.08
C ASP A 48 1.39 9.83 10.77
N PRO A 49 0.86 11.07 10.69
CA PRO A 49 1.66 12.24 10.35
C PRO A 49 2.73 12.57 11.39
N THR A 50 2.62 12.06 12.63
CA THR A 50 3.66 12.21 13.65
C THR A 50 4.96 11.50 13.27
N TYR A 51 4.89 10.47 12.41
CA TYR A 51 6.03 9.69 11.94
C TYR A 51 6.47 10.02 10.51
N MET A 52 5.83 11.01 9.86
CA MET A 52 6.23 11.57 8.56
C MET A 52 5.95 13.09 8.51
N LYS A 53 6.71 13.85 9.31
CA LYS A 53 6.50 15.29 9.49
C LYS A 53 6.89 16.13 8.27
N ASP A 54 8.01 15.79 7.63
CA ASP A 54 8.60 16.65 6.61
C ASP A 54 7.99 16.46 5.21
N LEU A 55 7.47 15.26 4.93
CA LEU A 55 6.96 14.88 3.61
C LEU A 55 5.80 13.87 3.73
N PRO A 56 4.58 14.29 4.11
CA PRO A 56 3.42 13.42 4.04
C PRO A 56 3.17 13.02 2.58
N ARG A 57 3.00 11.73 2.32
CA ARG A 57 2.81 11.18 0.97
C ARG A 57 1.59 10.26 0.93
N PRO A 58 0.37 10.84 1.06
CA PRO A 58 -0.86 10.08 0.91
C PRO A 58 -0.86 9.31 -0.40
N GLN A 59 -1.33 8.06 -0.36
CA GLN A 59 -1.47 7.22 -1.53
C GLN A 59 -2.93 7.13 -1.93
N LYS A 60 -3.18 7.20 -3.24
CA LYS A 60 -4.51 6.97 -3.81
C LYS A 60 -4.58 5.55 -4.34
N ALA A 61 -5.62 4.82 -3.97
CA ALA A 61 -5.86 3.46 -4.42
C ALA A 61 -7.36 3.23 -4.63
N LYS A 62 -7.71 2.18 -5.37
CA LYS A 62 -9.04 1.58 -5.27
C LYS A 62 -9.04 0.52 -4.17
N VAL A 63 -10.20 0.21 -3.62
CA VAL A 63 -10.33 -0.91 -2.66
C VAL A 63 -10.76 -2.21 -3.34
N HIS A 64 -10.24 -3.32 -2.85
CA HIS A 64 -10.71 -4.66 -3.14
C HIS A 64 -11.15 -5.35 -1.84
N LEU A 65 -12.42 -5.72 -1.77
CA LEU A 65 -13.05 -6.38 -0.64
C LEU A 65 -12.83 -7.89 -0.75
N THR A 66 -12.15 -8.48 0.22
CA THR A 66 -11.89 -9.91 0.19
C THR A 66 -11.77 -10.52 1.58
N LYS A 67 -12.39 -11.69 1.77
CA LYS A 67 -12.27 -12.49 3.00
C LYS A 67 -10.88 -13.13 3.16
N ARG A 68 -9.99 -12.96 2.17
CA ARG A 68 -8.55 -13.31 2.30
C ARG A 68 -7.84 -12.44 3.32
N ILE A 69 -8.32 -11.22 3.56
CA ILE A 69 -7.89 -10.42 4.69
C ILE A 69 -8.68 -10.88 5.92
N THR A 70 -8.03 -11.68 6.76
CA THR A 70 -8.66 -12.33 7.92
C THR A 70 -8.86 -11.39 9.11
N ARG A 71 -8.14 -10.26 9.12
CA ARG A 71 -8.16 -9.26 10.18
C ARG A 71 -9.00 -8.04 9.80
N ASN A 72 -9.87 -7.62 10.70
CA ASN A 72 -10.76 -6.47 10.49
C ASN A 72 -10.08 -5.12 10.79
N ASP A 73 -8.87 -5.14 11.33
CA ASP A 73 -8.05 -3.97 11.67
C ASP A 73 -6.83 -3.81 10.76
N CYS A 74 -6.76 -4.55 9.66
CA CYS A 74 -5.64 -4.51 8.71
C CYS A 74 -6.08 -4.16 7.30
N VAL A 75 -5.14 -3.57 6.56
CA VAL A 75 -5.16 -3.45 5.11
C VAL A 75 -3.93 -4.16 4.56
N LEU A 76 -4.05 -4.76 3.38
CA LEU A 76 -2.91 -5.31 2.65
C LEU A 76 -2.66 -4.50 1.38
N LEU A 77 -1.39 -4.14 1.22
CA LEU A 77 -0.86 -3.44 0.05
C LEU A 77 0.29 -4.28 -0.54
N PHE A 78 0.39 -4.31 -1.87
CA PHE A 78 1.45 -5.02 -2.57
C PHE A 78 2.63 -4.08 -2.84
N HIS A 79 3.81 -4.55 -2.50
CA HIS A 79 5.05 -3.86 -2.82
C HIS A 79 5.36 -3.91 -4.32
N GLY A 80 6.10 -2.93 -4.84
CA GLY A 80 6.70 -2.99 -6.18
C GLY A 80 5.88 -2.33 -7.30
N ILE A 81 4.91 -1.50 -6.96
CA ILE A 81 4.12 -0.67 -7.88
C ILE A 81 4.29 0.84 -7.56
N GLY A 82 3.60 1.73 -8.29
CA GLY A 82 3.67 3.17 -8.02
C GLY A 82 4.96 3.85 -8.51
N HIS A 83 5.50 3.40 -9.65
CA HIS A 83 6.70 4.00 -10.22
C HIS A 83 6.45 5.43 -10.73
N ARG A 84 7.39 6.34 -10.44
CA ARG A 84 7.39 7.74 -10.91
C ARG A 84 8.34 8.01 -12.07
N ALA A 85 9.16 7.02 -12.45
CA ALA A 85 10.15 7.14 -13.51
C ALA A 85 9.45 7.26 -14.87
N LYS A 86 9.57 8.43 -15.51
CA LYS A 86 8.83 8.79 -16.73
C LYS A 86 9.20 7.95 -17.95
N ASN A 87 10.37 7.29 -17.94
CA ASN A 87 10.84 6.44 -19.02
C ASN A 87 10.22 5.03 -19.01
N LEU A 88 9.49 4.65 -17.95
CA LEU A 88 8.81 3.36 -17.87
C LEU A 88 7.48 3.40 -18.60
N LYS A 89 7.45 2.87 -19.82
CA LYS A 89 6.28 2.95 -20.73
C LYS A 89 5.01 2.29 -20.19
N VAL A 90 5.13 1.28 -19.33
CA VAL A 90 4.01 0.47 -18.83
C VAL A 90 3.72 0.75 -17.35
N ALA A 91 4.78 0.91 -16.56
CA ALA A 91 4.73 1.02 -15.10
C ALA A 91 4.54 2.44 -14.57
N ALA A 92 4.86 3.49 -15.35
CA ALA A 92 4.79 4.86 -14.87
C ALA A 92 3.36 5.21 -14.41
N ASN A 93 3.25 5.75 -13.18
CA ASN A 93 2.01 6.19 -12.55
C ASN A 93 0.93 5.09 -12.45
N PHE A 94 1.34 3.83 -12.31
CA PHE A 94 0.42 2.71 -12.12
C PHE A 94 0.29 2.31 -10.65
N GLY A 95 -0.94 2.31 -10.13
CA GLY A 95 -1.27 1.92 -8.77
C GLY A 95 -0.85 2.95 -7.71
N TYR A 96 -0.54 2.45 -6.52
CA TYR A 96 -0.02 3.22 -5.38
C TYR A 96 1.45 2.88 -5.11
N ARG A 97 2.11 3.64 -4.25
CA ARG A 97 3.46 3.37 -3.75
C ARG A 97 3.42 3.11 -2.24
N ASP A 98 3.39 1.85 -1.84
CA ASP A 98 3.38 1.42 -0.43
C ASP A 98 4.56 2.02 0.36
N GLY A 99 5.74 2.10 -0.26
CA GLY A 99 6.94 2.67 0.33
C GLY A 99 6.81 4.14 0.78
N ASP A 100 5.83 4.88 0.23
CA ASP A 100 5.53 6.25 0.66
C ASP A 100 4.64 6.29 1.92
N LEU A 101 4.08 5.18 2.37
CA LEU A 101 3.32 5.08 3.63
C LEU A 101 4.22 4.67 4.80
N ILE A 102 5.43 4.19 4.51
CA ILE A 102 6.36 3.72 5.53
C ILE A 102 6.90 4.92 6.33
N PRO A 103 6.79 4.91 7.68
CA PRO A 103 7.35 5.92 8.55
C PRO A 103 8.81 6.25 8.26
N GLN A 104 9.18 7.51 8.51
CA GLN A 104 10.59 7.88 8.49
C GLN A 104 11.33 7.13 9.60
N LYS A 105 12.50 6.57 9.25
CA LYS A 105 13.31 5.82 10.22
C LYS A 105 13.75 6.75 11.36
N ASP A 106 13.36 6.40 12.57
CA ASP A 106 13.72 7.08 13.80
C ASP A 106 14.27 6.05 14.80
N PRO A 107 15.53 6.14 15.26
CA PRO A 107 16.07 5.22 16.27
C PRO A 107 15.22 5.14 17.55
N ALA A 108 14.45 6.17 17.89
CA ALA A 108 13.54 6.14 19.04
C ALA A 108 12.30 5.24 18.84
N MET A 109 12.00 4.86 17.60
CA MET A 109 10.85 4.03 17.23
C MET A 109 11.20 2.54 17.01
N LEU A 110 12.41 2.11 17.37
CA LEU A 110 12.88 0.72 17.18
C LEU A 110 11.89 -0.31 17.75
N LYS A 111 11.57 -1.34 16.95
CA LYS A 111 10.85 -2.51 17.45
C LYS A 111 11.67 -3.11 18.60
N LYS A 112 11.01 -3.42 19.72
CA LYS A 112 11.63 -3.91 20.97
C LYS A 112 12.65 -5.05 20.76
N PHE A 113 12.48 -5.85 19.72
CA PHE A 113 13.32 -7.01 19.41
C PHE A 113 14.03 -6.92 18.04
N ASP A 114 14.23 -5.72 17.51
CA ASP A 114 15.00 -5.46 16.28
C ASP A 114 16.23 -4.59 16.58
N PRO A 115 17.28 -5.16 17.22
CA PRO A 115 18.49 -4.42 17.57
C PRO A 115 19.31 -4.00 16.34
N THR A 116 19.03 -4.57 15.17
CA THR A 116 19.73 -4.29 13.92
C THR A 116 19.09 -3.18 13.10
N GLY A 117 17.86 -2.74 13.46
CA GLY A 117 17.16 -1.67 12.78
C GLY A 117 16.74 -2.02 11.35
N MET A 118 16.19 -3.21 11.15
CA MET A 118 15.64 -3.65 9.86
C MET A 118 14.49 -2.70 9.42
N GLY A 119 14.24 -2.61 8.11
CA GLY A 119 13.19 -1.72 7.59
C GLY A 119 11.80 -2.11 8.09
N TRP A 120 11.07 -1.17 8.70
CA TRP A 120 9.72 -1.42 9.22
C TRP A 120 8.68 -1.26 8.12
N VAL A 121 8.51 -2.34 7.36
CA VAL A 121 7.54 -2.38 6.25
C VAL A 121 6.24 -3.08 6.62
N GLU A 122 6.16 -3.62 7.84
CA GLU A 122 5.01 -4.30 8.44
C GLU A 122 4.66 -3.68 9.79
N ASP A 123 3.40 -3.79 10.20
CA ASP A 123 2.80 -3.13 11.38
C ASP A 123 2.76 -1.59 11.29
N VAL A 124 2.64 -1.07 10.07
CA VAL A 124 2.44 0.37 9.84
C VAL A 124 0.98 0.72 10.02
N PHE A 125 0.69 1.59 10.99
CA PHE A 125 -0.66 2.12 11.19
C PHE A 125 -0.98 3.16 10.12
N VAL A 126 -2.09 2.94 9.43
CA VAL A 126 -2.60 3.83 8.39
C VAL A 126 -4.07 4.16 8.64
N SER A 127 -4.49 5.32 8.17
CA SER A 127 -5.90 5.69 8.00
C SER A 127 -6.33 5.49 6.55
N ILE A 128 -7.60 5.11 6.35
CA ILE A 128 -8.21 4.97 5.02
C ILE A 128 -9.46 5.84 4.99
N LYS A 129 -9.55 6.73 4.00
CA LYS A 129 -10.67 7.65 3.81
C LYS A 129 -11.19 7.52 2.38
N LYS A 130 -12.51 7.48 2.22
CA LYS A 130 -13.15 7.52 0.90
C LYS A 130 -12.88 8.87 0.22
N MET A 131 -12.58 8.83 -1.07
CA MET A 131 -12.42 10.02 -1.92
C MET A 131 -13.74 10.56 -2.44
#